data_AF-A0A0L6D0B3-F1
#
_entry.id   AF-A0A0L6D0B3-F1
#
_cell.length_a   1.000
_cell.length_b   1.000
_cell.length_c   1.000
_cell.angle_alpha   90.00
_cell.angle_beta   90.00
_cell.angle_gamma   90.00
#
_symmetry.space_group_name_H-M   'P 1'
#
loop_
_entity.id
_entity.type
_entity.pdbx_description
1 polymer ?
#
loop_
_entity_poly.entity_id
_entity_poly.type
_entity_poly.pdbx_seq_one_letter_code
_entity_poly.pdbx_strand_id
1 'polypeptide(L)'
;MLQQNTAIRLEKIRTHFLTELEKQYLEVEMLRGRLDQVADPSETCYTIGRICHKIAGTAATLGFPDLGNIAAEIDDYIASNDATRPEALSEMRDHADHLLVLMSLIFDDESMFA
;
A
#
# COMPACT_ATOMS: atom_id res chain seq x y z
N MET A 1 -10.00 8.34 -33.02
CA MET A 1 -10.39 6.99 -32.56
C MET A 1 -9.30 6.27 -31.77
N LEU A 2 -8.01 6.31 -32.14
CA LEU A 2 -6.92 5.68 -31.37
C LEU A 2 -6.79 6.20 -29.92
N GLN A 3 -6.88 7.52 -29.70
CA GLN A 3 -6.76 8.12 -28.36
C GLN A 3 -7.91 7.73 -27.41
N GLN A 4 -9.13 7.54 -27.93
CA GLN A 4 -10.28 7.10 -27.12
C GLN A 4 -10.13 5.65 -26.66
N ASN A 5 -9.51 4.78 -27.46
CA ASN A 5 -9.32 3.37 -27.09
C ASN A 5 -8.28 3.22 -25.96
N THR A 6 -7.23 4.07 -25.95
CA THR A 6 -6.22 4.09 -24.89
C THR A 6 -6.78 4.62 -23.58
N ALA A 7 -7.57 5.71 -23.62
CA ALA A 7 -8.20 6.28 -22.43
C ALA A 7 -9.09 5.26 -21.71
N ILE A 8 -9.97 4.58 -22.46
CA ILE A 8 -10.87 3.54 -21.92
C ILE A 8 -10.08 2.37 -21.30
N ARG A 9 -8.94 1.99 -21.88
CA ARG A 9 -8.10 0.92 -21.32
C ARG A 9 -7.43 1.35 -20.03
N LEU A 10 -6.91 2.58 -19.97
CA LEU A 10 -6.27 3.11 -18.78
C LEU A 10 -7.26 3.25 -17.62
N GLU A 11 -8.47 3.73 -17.90
CA GLU A 11 -9.56 3.80 -16.92
C GLU A 11 -9.87 2.41 -16.33
N LYS A 12 -10.00 1.37 -17.16
CA LYS A 12 -10.20 0.00 -16.69
C LYS A 12 -9.05 -0.51 -15.81
N ILE A 13 -7.80 -0.21 -16.18
CA ILE A 13 -6.64 -0.58 -15.37
C ILE A 13 -6.68 0.14 -14.02
N ARG A 14 -7.03 1.43 -14.02
CA ARG A 14 -7.17 2.23 -12.79
C ARG A 14 -8.29 1.68 -11.89
N THR A 15 -9.46 1.36 -12.43
CA THR A 15 -10.55 0.74 -11.65
C THR A 15 -10.12 -0.59 -11.07
N HIS A 16 -9.44 -1.44 -11.86
CA HIS A 16 -8.94 -2.71 -11.35
C HIS A 16 -7.91 -2.51 -10.22
N PHE A 17 -7.00 -1.55 -10.38
CA PHE A 17 -6.04 -1.18 -9.35
C PHE A 17 -6.74 -0.75 -8.06
N LEU A 18 -7.77 0.10 -8.13
CA LEU A 18 -8.52 0.54 -6.95
C LEU A 18 -9.23 -0.62 -6.24
N THR A 19 -9.84 -1.54 -6.99
CA THR A 19 -10.45 -2.75 -6.41
C THR A 19 -9.42 -3.64 -5.71
N GLU A 20 -8.20 -3.77 -6.26
CA GLU A 20 -7.13 -4.51 -5.58
C GLU A 20 -6.58 -3.72 -4.37
N LEU A 21 -6.52 -2.39 -4.46
CA LEU A 21 -6.07 -1.52 -3.39
C LEU A 21 -6.99 -1.62 -2.16
N GLU A 22 -8.32 -1.72 -2.34
CA GLU A 22 -9.26 -1.96 -1.24
C GLU A 22 -9.00 -3.28 -0.51
N LYS A 23 -8.70 -4.36 -1.25
CA LYS A 23 -8.36 -5.65 -0.63
C LYS A 23 -7.06 -5.56 0.14
N GLN A 24 -6.07 -4.89 -0.43
CA GLN A 24 -4.77 -4.65 0.20
C GLN A 24 -4.92 -3.76 1.44
N TYR A 25 -5.84 -2.79 1.44
CA TYR A 25 -6.12 -1.94 2.61
C TYR A 25 -6.58 -2.81 3.78
N LEU A 26 -7.59 -3.67 3.56
CA LEU A 26 -8.11 -4.56 4.59
C LEU A 26 -7.03 -5.55 5.09
N GLU A 27 -6.19 -6.05 4.19
CA GLU A 27 -5.09 -6.94 4.53
C GLU A 27 -4.03 -6.22 5.38
N VAL A 28 -3.60 -5.01 4.97
CA VAL A 28 -2.63 -4.20 5.72
C VAL A 28 -3.19 -3.78 7.07
N GLU A 29 -4.47 -3.40 7.16
CA GLU A 29 -5.14 -3.02 8.42
C GLU A 29 -5.12 -4.20 9.41
N MET A 30 -5.44 -5.40 8.93
CA MET A 30 -5.36 -6.62 9.73
C MET A 30 -3.93 -6.92 10.18
N LEU A 31 -2.95 -6.84 9.27
CA LEU A 31 -1.54 -7.12 9.56
C LEU A 31 -0.96 -6.10 10.54
N ARG A 32 -1.29 -4.81 10.38
CA ARG A 32 -0.94 -3.76 11.34
C ARG A 32 -1.46 -4.09 12.72
N GLY A 33 -2.72 -4.52 12.85
CA GLY A 33 -3.28 -4.95 14.14
C GLY A 33 -2.54 -6.15 14.75
N ARG A 34 -2.04 -7.07 13.91
CA ARG A 34 -1.24 -8.22 14.36
C ARG A 34 0.14 -7.82 14.88
N LEU A 35 0.76 -6.76 14.36
CA LEU A 35 2.06 -6.27 14.85
C LEU A 35 2.05 -5.93 16.35
N ASP A 36 0.89 -5.65 16.94
CA ASP A 36 0.74 -5.37 18.38
C ASP A 36 0.61 -6.63 19.25
N GLN A 37 0.36 -7.79 18.63
CA GLN A 37 -0.06 -9.01 19.34
C GLN A 37 0.97 -10.15 19.24
N VAL A 38 1.89 -10.09 18.27
CA VAL A 38 2.81 -11.19 17.97
C VAL A 38 4.15 -11.01 18.69
N ALA A 39 4.73 -12.12 19.14
CA ALA A 39 6.07 -12.14 19.75
C ALA A 39 7.19 -12.03 18.70
N ASP A 40 6.95 -12.54 17.48
CA ASP A 40 7.82 -12.39 16.32
C ASP A 40 7.04 -11.74 15.17
N PRO A 41 7.32 -10.47 14.83
CA PRO A 41 6.62 -9.75 13.78
C PRO A 41 7.16 -10.01 12.38
N SER A 42 8.23 -10.78 12.21
CA SER A 42 9.00 -10.86 10.94
C SER A 42 8.16 -11.24 9.73
N GLU A 43 7.32 -12.26 9.86
CA GLU A 43 6.42 -12.69 8.77
C GLU A 43 5.36 -11.63 8.44
N THR A 44 4.86 -10.95 9.47
CA THR A 44 3.85 -9.90 9.32
C THR A 44 4.45 -8.70 8.59
N CYS A 45 5.63 -8.23 9.00
CA CYS A 45 6.38 -7.18 8.31
C CYS A 45 6.66 -7.58 6.86
N TYR A 46 7.18 -8.79 6.62
CA TYR A 46 7.47 -9.27 5.26
C TYR A 46 6.23 -9.28 4.36
N THR A 47 5.07 -9.64 4.92
CA THR A 47 3.81 -9.66 4.17
C THR A 47 3.37 -8.24 3.79
N ILE A 48 3.48 -7.28 4.72
CA ILE A 48 3.22 -5.86 4.42
C ILE A 48 4.18 -5.36 3.32
N GLY A 49 5.47 -5.70 3.39
CA GLY A 49 6.45 -5.32 2.37
C GLY A 49 6.10 -5.83 0.98
N ARG A 50 5.66 -7.10 0.86
CA ARG A 50 5.21 -7.65 -0.43
C ARG A 50 4.00 -6.95 -1.02
N ILE A 51 3.08 -6.46 -0.18
CA ILE A 51 1.95 -5.63 -0.63
C ILE A 51 2.49 -4.29 -1.13
N CYS A 52 3.36 -3.65 -0.35
CA CYS A 52 3.99 -2.38 -0.69
C CYS A 52 4.78 -2.44 -2.00
N HIS A 53 5.56 -3.49 -2.23
CA HIS A 53 6.28 -3.72 -3.48
C HIS A 53 5.36 -3.67 -4.73
N LYS A 54 4.17 -4.28 -4.65
CA LYS A 54 3.19 -4.27 -5.75
C LYS A 54 2.58 -2.89 -5.95
N ILE A 55 2.27 -2.19 -4.85
CA ILE A 55 1.72 -0.83 -4.89
C ILE A 55 2.75 0.12 -5.50
N ALA A 56 4.00 0.10 -5.02
CA ALA A 56 5.11 0.92 -5.50
C ALA A 56 5.31 0.78 -7.02
N GLY A 57 5.25 -0.45 -7.53
CA GLY A 57 5.43 -0.72 -8.96
C GLY A 57 4.30 -0.22 -9.88
N THR A 58 3.13 0.15 -9.35
CA THR A 58 1.94 0.47 -10.17
C THR A 58 1.32 1.83 -9.87
N ALA A 59 1.32 2.27 -8.61
CA ALA A 59 0.59 3.45 -8.13
C ALA A 59 0.96 4.74 -8.88
N ALA A 60 2.25 5.04 -9.05
CA ALA A 60 2.71 6.25 -9.73
C ALA A 60 2.22 6.34 -11.19
N THR A 61 2.18 5.22 -11.91
CA THR A 61 1.72 5.18 -13.31
C THR A 61 0.22 5.38 -13.46
N LEU A 62 -0.55 5.22 -12.37
CA LEU A 62 -2.00 5.32 -12.34
C LEU A 62 -2.49 6.63 -11.70
N GLY A 63 -1.58 7.55 -11.39
CA GLY A 63 -1.90 8.87 -10.83
C GLY A 63 -1.81 8.96 -9.31
N PHE A 64 -1.20 7.98 -8.64
CA PHE A 64 -1.03 7.96 -7.18
C PHE A 64 0.46 7.95 -6.78
N PRO A 65 1.23 9.01 -7.09
CA PRO A 65 2.67 9.05 -6.84
C PRO A 65 3.00 8.99 -5.35
N ASP A 66 2.25 9.67 -4.49
CA ASP A 66 2.51 9.72 -3.05
C ASP A 66 2.33 8.34 -2.40
N LEU A 67 1.27 7.62 -2.78
CA LEU A 67 1.06 6.23 -2.39
C LEU A 67 2.21 5.33 -2.86
N GLY A 68 2.67 5.51 -4.10
CA GLY A 68 3.79 4.77 -4.65
C GLY A 68 5.10 5.00 -3.89
N ASN A 69 5.37 6.26 -3.52
CA ASN A 69 6.57 6.62 -2.77
C ASN A 69 6.58 6.01 -1.36
N ILE A 70 5.49 6.15 -0.61
CA ILE A 70 5.40 5.54 0.73
C ILE A 70 5.49 4.01 0.66
N ALA A 71 4.85 3.38 -0.33
CA ALA A 71 4.98 1.94 -0.51
C ALA A 71 6.43 1.52 -0.83
N ALA A 72 7.16 2.30 -1.63
CA ALA A 72 8.57 2.03 -1.90
C ALA A 72 9.45 2.19 -0.65
N GLU A 73 9.21 3.23 0.15
CA GLU A 73 9.91 3.44 1.43
C GLU A 73 9.72 2.25 2.38
N ILE A 74 8.51 1.71 2.46
CA ILE A 74 8.21 0.54 3.31
C ILE A 74 8.88 -0.74 2.79
N ASP A 75 8.87 -0.96 1.48
CA ASP A 75 9.54 -2.10 0.84
C ASP A 75 11.06 -2.08 1.13
N ASP A 76 11.69 -0.92 0.93
CA ASP A 76 13.12 -0.70 1.21
C ASP A 76 13.44 -0.85 2.71
N TYR A 77 12.55 -0.34 3.56
CA TYR A 77 12.68 -0.41 5.01
C TYR A 77 12.71 -1.86 5.51
N ILE A 78 11.79 -2.70 5.02
CA ILE A 78 11.73 -4.12 5.39
C ILE A 78 12.92 -4.89 4.83
N ALA A 79 13.40 -4.54 3.63
CA ALA A 79 14.59 -5.17 3.06
C ALA A 79 15.87 -4.87 3.85
N SER A 80 15.90 -3.73 4.56
CA SER A 80 17.09 -3.21 5.22
C SER A 80 17.11 -3.40 6.75
N ASN A 81 15.97 -3.71 7.37
CA ASN A 81 15.84 -3.81 8.82
C ASN A 81 15.41 -5.19 9.31
N ASP A 82 15.91 -5.56 10.49
CA ASP A 82 15.45 -6.72 11.23
C ASP A 82 14.21 -6.35 12.05
N ALA A 83 13.05 -6.86 11.63
CA ALA A 83 11.76 -6.61 12.25
C ALA A 83 11.66 -7.04 13.73
N THR A 84 12.57 -7.88 14.22
CA THR A 84 12.61 -8.30 15.63
C THR A 84 13.14 -7.21 16.57
N ARG A 85 13.77 -6.17 16.02
CA ARG A 85 14.27 -5.03 16.80
C ARG A 85 13.11 -4.12 17.23
N PRO A 86 12.99 -3.76 18.52
CA PRO A 86 11.87 -2.95 19.00
C PRO A 86 11.71 -1.60 18.29
N GLU A 87 12.82 -0.91 18.03
CA GLU A 87 12.82 0.34 17.26
C GLU A 87 12.33 0.12 15.84
N ALA A 88 12.75 -0.98 15.22
CA ALA A 88 12.36 -1.26 13.85
C ALA A 88 10.88 -1.62 13.72
N LEU A 89 10.34 -2.32 14.72
CA LEU A 89 8.93 -2.64 14.81
C LEU A 89 8.07 -1.39 15.03
N SER A 90 8.54 -0.43 15.84
CA SER A 90 7.85 0.84 16.05
C SER A 90 7.73 1.63 14.76
N GLU A 91 8.85 1.82 14.03
CA GLU A 91 8.84 2.52 12.75
C GLU A 91 7.98 1.80 11.71
N MET A 92 7.98 0.46 11.70
CA MET A 92 7.11 -0.32 10.82
C MET A 92 5.62 -0.06 11.08
N ARG A 93 5.21 0.11 12.34
CA ARG A 93 3.83 0.45 12.70
C ARG A 93 3.46 1.84 12.20
N ASP A 94 4.33 2.82 12.43
CA ASP A 94 4.11 4.20 11.98
C ASP A 94 4.00 4.27 10.45
N HIS A 95 4.85 3.52 9.75
CA HIS A 95 4.79 3.36 8.30
C HIS A 95 3.49 2.70 7.82
N ALA A 96 3.06 1.61 8.46
CA ALA A 96 1.80 0.94 8.11
C ALA A 96 0.59 1.86 8.36
N ASP A 97 0.59 2.61 9.46
CA ASP A 97 -0.46 3.59 9.78
C ASP A 97 -0.50 4.71 8.73
N HIS A 98 0.65 5.22 8.30
CA HIS A 98 0.71 6.23 7.23
C HIS A 98 0.20 5.70 5.89
N LEU A 99 0.58 4.46 5.52
CA LEU A 99 0.09 3.82 4.30
C LEU A 99 -1.45 3.69 4.32
N LEU A 100 -2.02 3.25 5.44
CA LEU A 100 -3.47 3.10 5.60
C LEU A 100 -4.20 4.44 5.45
N VAL A 101 -3.65 5.52 6.02
CA VAL A 101 -4.21 6.87 5.86
C VAL A 101 -4.22 7.29 4.39
N LEU A 102 -3.11 7.10 3.66
CA LEU A 102 -3.05 7.45 2.24
C LEU A 102 -4.03 6.63 1.39
N MET A 103 -4.16 5.33 1.66
CA MET A 103 -5.13 4.47 0.98
C MET A 103 -6.57 4.94 1.26
N SER A 104 -6.90 5.25 2.51
CA SER A 104 -8.22 5.78 2.88
C SER A 104 -8.55 7.08 2.14
N LEU A 105 -7.60 8.01 2.06
CA LEU A 105 -7.80 9.28 1.35
C LEU A 105 -8.11 9.09 -0.14
N ILE A 106 -7.49 8.08 -0.77
CA ILE A 106 -7.75 7.74 -2.17
C ILE A 106 -9.19 7.25 -2.37
N PHE A 107 -9.71 6.44 -1.43
CA PHE A 107 -11.09 5.96 -1.50
C PHE A 107 -12.10 7.07 -1.27
N ASP A 108 -11.80 8.01 -0.37
CA ASP A 108 -12.66 9.16 -0.09
C ASP A 108 -12.73 10.13 -1.28
N ASP A 109 -11.64 10.32 -2.04
CA ASP A 109 -11.62 11.18 -3.23
C ASP A 109 -12.44 10.60 -4.40
N GLU A 110 -12.44 9.28 -4.61
CA GLU A 110 -13.30 8.63 -5.62
C GLU A 110 -14.79 8.70 -5.26
N SER A 111 -15.15 8.76 -3.97
CA SER A 111 -16.54 8.97 -3.54
C SER A 111 -17.11 10.34 -3.92
N MET A 112 -16.27 11.29 -4.35
CA MET A 112 -16.67 12.60 -4.87
C MET A 112 -17.06 12.56 -6.36
N PHE A 113 -16.70 11.49 -7.09
CA PHE A 113 -16.94 11.35 -8.54
C PHE A 113 -17.97 10.27 -8.92
N ALA A 114 -18.54 9.57 -7.92
CA ALA A 114 -19.67 8.64 -8.07
C ALA A 114 -21.02 9.36 -7.84
#